data_AF-A0A4P2PWM9-F1
#
_entry.id   AF-A0A4P2PWM9-F1
#
_cell.length_a   1.000
_cell.length_b   1.000
_cell.length_c   1.000
_cell.angle_alpha   90.00
_cell.angle_beta   90.00
_cell.angle_gamma   90.00
#
_symmetry.space_group_name_H-M   'P 1'
#
loop_
_entity.id
_entity.type
_entity.pdbx_description
1 polymer ?
#
loop_
_entity_poly.entity_id
_entity_poly.type
_entity_poly.pdbx_seq_one_letter_code
_entity_poly.pdbx_strand_id
1 'polypeptide(L)'
;MRTVTFYALATLALIGCYSPVSDDDLPERDPSKLILFFSGFQENARSCDPDGKLLWEGWTDWGEDPGPDQCEPCECTPAACVRPSEVFANTSSCPGGTPVVTLNGGTSWDGACKAGPSSVTSSDYVSVTFEPPALADCSPVAPVPAPSRKNLSFVRACLPGASEIIPTLFRVCYLPQDNGECWRGRQARLEFPVYTDTRTCTPCSCGAPRGGKCTVQTALYSDEDCVDKVGSVAISNADYPICTPEIDGEIAAMRSVWTQNEAGTCAPSTDPTIASGKLERSETAVICCDPW
;
A
#
# COMPACT_ATOMS: atom_id res chain seq x y z
N MET A 1 39.96 14.27 81.24
CA MET A 1 38.48 14.19 81.35
C MET A 1 37.87 15.13 80.32
N ARG A 2 37.34 14.59 79.23
CA ARG A 2 36.50 15.29 78.25
C ARG A 2 35.39 14.33 77.84
N THR A 3 34.16 14.78 78.08
CA THR A 3 32.89 14.09 77.88
C THR A 3 32.58 14.02 76.39
N VAL A 4 32.16 12.85 75.89
CA VAL A 4 31.62 12.69 74.54
C VAL A 4 30.18 12.22 74.67
N THR A 5 29.26 13.08 74.23
CA THR A 5 27.82 12.89 74.23
C THR A 5 27.41 12.17 72.94
N PHE A 6 26.79 11.01 73.06
CA PHE A 6 26.14 10.33 71.93
C PHE A 6 24.72 10.88 71.74
N TYR A 7 24.45 11.49 70.59
CA TYR A 7 23.10 11.82 70.14
C TYR A 7 22.55 10.63 69.34
N ALA A 8 21.48 10.03 69.83
CA ALA A 8 20.63 9.12 69.07
C ALA A 8 19.60 9.95 68.28
N LEU A 9 19.65 9.88 66.95
CA LEU A 9 18.62 10.39 66.06
C LEU A 9 17.79 9.21 65.59
N ALA A 10 16.56 9.12 66.07
CA ALA A 10 15.56 8.15 65.63
C ALA A 10 14.95 8.61 64.30
N THR A 11 15.23 7.88 63.23
CA THR A 11 14.51 7.97 61.95
C THR A 11 13.26 7.10 62.02
N LEU A 12 12.08 7.73 62.15
CA LEU A 12 10.79 7.08 61.90
C LEU A 12 10.64 6.89 60.39
N ALA A 13 10.81 5.65 59.92
CA ALA A 13 10.37 5.22 58.59
C ALA A 13 8.90 4.81 58.67
N LEU A 14 8.02 5.58 58.04
CA LEU A 14 6.65 5.17 57.73
C LEU A 14 6.71 4.16 56.57
N ILE A 15 6.97 2.90 56.89
CA ILE A 15 6.75 1.79 55.96
C ILE A 15 5.24 1.55 55.95
N GLY A 16 4.56 2.05 54.93
CA GLY A 16 3.20 1.62 54.61
C GLY A 16 3.22 0.13 54.28
N CYS A 17 2.67 -0.69 55.17
CA CYS A 17 2.50 -2.12 54.95
C CYS A 17 1.47 -2.34 53.83
N TYR A 18 1.91 -2.43 52.58
CA TYR A 18 1.10 -3.05 51.53
C TYR A 18 1.22 -4.56 51.72
N SER A 19 0.33 -5.13 52.54
CA SER A 19 0.19 -6.58 52.58
C SER A 19 -0.49 -6.99 51.28
N PRO A 20 0.14 -7.82 50.42
CA PRO A 20 -0.55 -8.32 49.24
C PRO A 20 -1.78 -9.12 49.71
N VAL A 21 -2.96 -8.73 49.22
CA VAL A 21 -4.21 -9.47 49.45
C VAL A 21 -4.00 -10.88 48.93
N SER A 22 -4.29 -11.90 49.75
CA SER A 22 -4.16 -13.29 49.31
C SER A 22 -5.21 -13.59 48.23
N ASP A 23 -4.91 -14.45 47.26
CA ASP A 23 -5.86 -14.79 46.19
C ASP A 23 -7.19 -15.34 46.75
N ASP A 24 -7.12 -16.00 47.90
CA ASP A 24 -8.28 -16.53 48.62
C ASP A 24 -9.21 -15.44 49.16
N ASP A 25 -8.73 -14.20 49.32
CA ASP A 25 -9.51 -13.06 49.81
C ASP A 25 -10.13 -12.21 48.68
N LEU A 26 -9.72 -12.43 47.42
CA LEU A 26 -10.29 -11.71 46.27
C LEU A 26 -11.70 -12.23 45.92
N PRO A 27 -12.62 -11.38 45.45
CA PRO A 27 -13.95 -11.84 45.05
C PRO A 27 -13.89 -12.76 43.82
N GLU A 28 -14.91 -13.62 43.72
CA GLU A 28 -15.12 -14.44 42.52
C GLU A 28 -15.40 -13.56 41.29
N ARG A 29 -14.98 -14.04 40.12
CA ARG A 29 -15.14 -13.35 38.84
C ARG A 29 -16.61 -13.06 38.54
N ASP A 30 -16.93 -11.80 38.26
CA ASP A 30 -18.24 -11.40 37.78
C ASP A 30 -18.38 -11.67 36.26
N PRO A 31 -19.28 -12.59 35.84
CA PRO A 31 -19.50 -12.88 34.42
C PRO A 31 -19.94 -11.66 33.60
N SER A 32 -20.55 -10.65 34.21
CA SER A 32 -20.95 -9.41 33.53
C SER A 32 -19.76 -8.53 33.14
N LYS A 33 -18.60 -8.75 33.76
CA LYS A 33 -17.35 -8.01 33.50
C LYS A 33 -16.47 -8.73 32.47
N LEU A 34 -16.89 -9.89 31.96
CA LEU A 34 -16.18 -10.67 30.97
C LEU A 34 -16.04 -9.91 29.65
N ILE A 35 -14.83 -9.91 29.09
CA ILE A 35 -14.51 -9.35 27.77
C ILE A 35 -13.63 -10.30 26.97
N LEU A 36 -13.73 -10.21 25.65
CA LEU A 36 -12.79 -10.81 24.71
C LEU A 36 -11.83 -9.72 24.25
N PHE A 37 -10.53 -9.91 24.51
CA PHE A 37 -9.48 -8.95 24.21
C PHE A 37 -8.54 -9.45 23.12
N PHE A 38 -8.31 -8.64 22.10
CA PHE A 38 -7.31 -8.86 21.06
C PHE A 38 -6.20 -7.80 21.16
N SER A 39 -4.96 -8.22 20.93
CA SER A 39 -3.80 -7.36 20.73
C SER A 39 -2.92 -7.94 19.62
N GLY A 40 -2.53 -7.11 18.65
CA GLY A 40 -1.64 -7.50 17.57
C GLY A 40 -1.80 -6.64 16.31
N PHE A 41 -1.55 -7.22 15.15
CA PHE A 41 -1.75 -6.55 13.86
C PHE A 41 -3.24 -6.39 13.53
N GLN A 42 -3.64 -5.22 13.04
CA GLN A 42 -5.05 -4.89 12.79
C GLN A 42 -5.71 -5.82 11.76
N GLU A 43 -4.98 -6.26 10.74
CA GLU A 43 -5.47 -7.18 9.72
C GLU A 43 -5.86 -8.56 10.28
N ASN A 44 -5.33 -8.92 11.45
CA ASN A 44 -5.68 -10.15 12.17
C ASN A 44 -6.82 -9.93 13.18
N ALA A 45 -7.21 -8.68 13.43
CA ALA A 45 -8.25 -8.32 14.37
C ALA A 45 -9.64 -8.55 13.76
N ARG A 46 -10.19 -9.75 13.97
CA ARG A 46 -11.58 -10.05 13.60
C ARG A 46 -12.55 -9.07 14.28
N SER A 47 -13.65 -8.75 13.59
CA SER A 47 -14.75 -8.00 14.19
C SER A 47 -15.28 -8.73 15.43
N CYS A 48 -15.86 -7.97 16.37
CA CYS A 48 -16.65 -8.58 17.43
C CYS A 48 -17.74 -9.47 16.83
N ASP A 49 -18.14 -10.52 17.54
CA ASP A 49 -19.30 -11.34 17.20
C ASP A 49 -20.51 -10.43 16.92
N PRO A 50 -21.38 -10.69 15.92
CA PRO A 50 -22.55 -9.87 15.65
C PRO A 50 -23.48 -9.67 16.86
N ASP A 51 -23.57 -10.68 17.73
CA ASP A 51 -24.34 -10.63 18.98
C ASP A 51 -23.50 -10.08 20.16
N GLY A 52 -22.19 -9.95 19.95
CA GLY A 52 -21.26 -9.28 20.84
C GLY A 52 -21.18 -7.78 20.56
N LYS A 53 -20.91 -6.98 21.59
CA LYS A 53 -20.81 -5.52 21.46
C LYS A 53 -19.36 -5.06 21.53
N LEU A 54 -18.92 -4.23 20.57
CA LEU A 54 -17.65 -3.51 20.67
C LEU A 54 -17.69 -2.58 21.89
N LEU A 55 -16.71 -2.73 22.79
CA LEU A 55 -16.52 -1.80 23.89
C LEU A 55 -15.62 -0.65 23.46
N TRP A 56 -14.45 -0.99 22.93
CA TRP A 56 -13.48 -0.04 22.42
C TRP A 56 -12.46 -0.74 21.52
N GLU A 57 -11.84 0.06 20.66
CA GLU A 57 -10.68 -0.33 19.87
C GLU A 57 -9.78 0.88 19.63
N GLY A 58 -8.55 0.61 19.26
CA GLY A 58 -7.59 1.64 18.92
C GLY A 58 -6.20 1.06 18.85
N TRP A 59 -5.22 1.91 19.11
CA TRP A 59 -3.81 1.55 19.07
C TRP A 59 -3.21 1.71 20.45
N THR A 60 -2.27 0.86 20.83
CA THR A 60 -1.45 1.07 22.03
C THR A 60 0.00 0.93 21.65
N ASP A 61 0.83 1.75 22.27
CA ASP A 61 2.24 1.42 22.39
C ASP A 61 2.43 0.63 23.67
N TRP A 62 3.14 -0.50 23.59
CA TRP A 62 3.54 -1.26 24.78
C TRP A 62 4.87 -0.73 25.37
N GLY A 63 5.54 0.20 24.67
CA GLY A 63 6.65 1.02 25.14
C GLY A 63 6.22 2.38 25.74
N GLU A 64 7.17 3.30 25.86
CA GLU A 64 6.98 4.60 26.53
C GLU A 64 6.59 5.76 25.58
N ASP A 65 6.69 5.58 24.25
CA ASP A 65 6.41 6.65 23.27
C ASP A 65 6.02 6.04 21.91
N PRO A 66 4.79 6.29 21.39
CA PRO A 66 4.23 5.64 20.19
C PRO A 66 4.99 5.83 18.87
N GLY A 67 6.21 6.36 18.92
CA GLY A 67 7.10 6.51 17.78
C GLY A 67 6.78 7.73 16.93
N PRO A 68 7.65 8.03 15.95
CA PRO A 68 7.58 9.29 15.23
C PRO A 68 6.34 9.36 14.31
N ASP A 69 5.82 10.58 14.17
CA ASP A 69 4.75 10.96 13.25
C ASP A 69 5.23 10.89 11.79
N GLN A 70 5.22 9.67 11.24
CA GLN A 70 5.63 9.39 9.87
C GLN A 70 4.52 8.69 9.10
N CYS A 71 4.58 8.82 7.79
CA CYS A 71 3.74 8.09 6.85
C CYS A 71 4.45 6.83 6.40
N GLU A 72 3.69 5.82 5.99
CA GLU A 72 4.27 4.72 5.22
C GLU A 72 4.88 5.26 3.92
N PRO A 73 5.96 4.64 3.42
CA PRO A 73 6.63 5.09 2.20
C PRO A 73 5.66 5.16 1.03
N CYS A 74 5.90 6.09 0.13
CA CYS A 74 5.18 6.06 -1.13
C CYS A 74 5.75 5.00 -2.05
N GLU A 75 4.86 4.20 -2.62
CA GLU A 75 5.18 3.22 -3.65
C GLU A 75 4.48 3.60 -4.97
N CYS A 76 5.20 3.43 -6.08
CA CYS A 76 4.72 3.73 -7.42
C CYS A 76 4.52 2.44 -8.21
N THR A 77 3.49 2.41 -9.06
CA THR A 77 3.31 1.32 -10.02
C THR A 77 4.51 1.26 -10.98
N PRO A 78 4.81 0.09 -11.56
CA PRO A 78 5.80 0.01 -12.64
C PRO A 78 5.35 0.81 -13.87
N ALA A 79 6.32 1.27 -14.65
CA ALA A 79 6.09 1.97 -15.92
C ALA A 79 5.96 0.94 -17.05
N ALA A 80 4.74 0.53 -17.37
CA ALA A 80 4.50 -0.48 -18.41
C ALA A 80 4.92 0.02 -19.81
N CYS A 81 5.37 -0.89 -20.67
CA CYS A 81 5.61 -0.55 -22.08
C CYS A 81 4.29 -0.29 -22.81
N VAL A 82 4.24 0.81 -23.55
CA VAL A 82 3.11 1.22 -24.40
C VAL A 82 3.53 1.05 -25.85
N ARG A 83 2.75 0.27 -26.59
CA ARG A 83 2.98 0.01 -28.00
C ARG A 83 2.60 1.24 -28.83
N PRO A 84 3.36 1.61 -29.88
CA PRO A 84 2.92 2.62 -30.82
C PRO A 84 1.68 2.09 -31.58
N SER A 85 0.63 2.89 -31.64
CA SER A 85 -0.63 2.53 -32.30
C SER A 85 -0.76 3.08 -33.71
N GLU A 86 0.24 3.80 -34.21
CA GLU A 86 0.16 4.54 -35.47
C GLU A 86 1.40 4.31 -36.35
N VAL A 87 1.15 4.13 -37.64
CA VAL A 87 2.15 4.14 -38.72
C VAL A 87 1.63 5.05 -39.82
N PHE A 88 2.52 5.90 -40.35
CA PHE A 88 2.16 6.93 -41.34
C PHE A 88 2.87 6.65 -42.66
N ALA A 89 2.12 6.50 -43.75
CA ALA A 89 2.68 6.54 -45.11
C ALA A 89 2.49 7.95 -45.69
N ASN A 90 3.58 8.60 -46.12
CA ASN A 90 3.61 10.02 -46.45
C ASN A 90 3.97 10.26 -47.92
N THR A 91 3.47 11.35 -48.51
CA THR A 91 3.79 11.75 -49.91
C THR A 91 5.19 12.36 -50.10
N SER A 92 5.89 12.68 -49.01
CA SER A 92 7.21 13.34 -49.08
C SER A 92 8.31 12.43 -48.56
N SER A 93 9.54 12.72 -48.99
CA SER A 93 10.75 12.11 -48.44
C SER A 93 10.97 12.49 -46.98
N CYS A 94 11.58 11.58 -46.21
CA CYS A 94 11.96 11.83 -44.82
C CYS A 94 12.87 13.07 -44.64
N PRO A 95 12.78 13.78 -43.50
CA PRO A 95 11.80 13.64 -42.41
C PRO A 95 10.53 14.45 -42.64
N GLY A 96 9.39 13.91 -42.18
CA GLY A 96 8.08 14.58 -42.21
C GLY A 96 7.32 14.44 -43.52
N GLY A 97 6.04 14.79 -43.47
CA GLY A 97 5.13 14.74 -44.61
C GLY A 97 3.67 14.81 -44.22
N THR A 98 2.81 14.94 -45.23
CA THR A 98 1.37 14.77 -45.02
C THR A 98 1.06 13.28 -45.18
N PRO A 99 0.47 12.62 -44.18
CA PRO A 99 0.11 11.21 -44.30
C PRO A 99 -1.00 11.05 -45.33
N VAL A 100 -0.77 10.17 -46.31
CA VAL A 100 -1.80 9.71 -47.26
C VAL A 100 -2.69 8.69 -46.59
N VAL A 101 -2.09 7.82 -45.78
CA VAL A 101 -2.79 6.88 -44.93
C VAL A 101 -2.13 6.82 -43.56
N THR A 102 -2.98 6.70 -42.54
CA THR A 102 -2.57 6.39 -41.18
C THR A 102 -3.16 5.03 -40.83
N LEU A 103 -2.29 4.06 -40.56
CA LEU A 103 -2.71 2.80 -39.97
C LEU A 103 -2.85 3.03 -38.47
N ASN A 104 -4.07 2.88 -37.94
CA ASN A 104 -4.36 3.15 -36.54
C ASN A 104 -4.92 1.90 -35.84
N GLY A 105 -4.17 1.40 -34.86
CA GLY A 105 -4.55 0.27 -34.00
C GLY A 105 -5.70 0.61 -33.05
N GLY A 106 -5.85 1.89 -32.71
CA GLY A 106 -6.72 2.39 -31.67
C GLY A 106 -6.07 2.40 -30.29
N THR A 107 -6.74 3.07 -29.36
CA THR A 107 -6.40 2.99 -27.94
C THR A 107 -6.55 1.55 -27.47
N SER A 108 -5.53 1.00 -26.82
CA SER A 108 -5.50 -0.40 -26.32
C SER A 108 -5.31 -1.49 -27.38
N TRP A 109 -4.79 -1.16 -28.57
CA TRP A 109 -4.35 -2.17 -29.52
C TRP A 109 -3.28 -3.11 -28.93
N ASP A 110 -3.52 -4.41 -29.01
CA ASP A 110 -2.63 -5.44 -28.47
C ASP A 110 -1.45 -5.78 -29.41
N GLY A 111 -1.48 -5.29 -30.65
CA GLY A 111 -0.50 -5.59 -31.70
C GLY A 111 -0.97 -6.64 -32.70
N ALA A 112 -2.18 -7.19 -32.56
CA ALA A 112 -2.79 -8.08 -33.54
C ALA A 112 -2.94 -7.41 -34.91
N CYS A 113 -3.21 -8.20 -35.95
CA CYS A 113 -3.39 -7.64 -37.29
C CYS A 113 -4.48 -6.56 -37.29
N LYS A 114 -4.16 -5.42 -37.90
CA LYS A 114 -5.09 -4.31 -38.06
C LYS A 114 -5.03 -3.80 -39.49
N ALA A 115 -6.12 -4.03 -40.22
CA ALA A 115 -6.36 -3.39 -41.51
C ALA A 115 -6.52 -1.87 -41.35
N GLY A 116 -5.95 -1.14 -42.30
CA GLY A 116 -6.14 0.29 -42.47
C GLY A 116 -7.52 0.62 -43.03
N PRO A 117 -7.86 1.92 -43.14
CA PRO A 117 -9.13 2.35 -43.73
C PRO A 117 -9.20 2.10 -45.25
N SER A 118 -8.04 2.05 -45.90
CA SER A 118 -7.84 1.73 -47.30
C SER A 118 -6.40 1.29 -47.49
N SER A 119 -6.15 0.50 -48.52
CA SER A 119 -4.79 0.22 -48.94
C SER A 119 -4.18 1.40 -49.70
N VAL A 120 -2.85 1.52 -49.64
CA VAL A 120 -2.09 2.54 -50.37
C VAL A 120 -1.02 1.86 -51.21
N THR A 121 -0.91 2.26 -52.48
CA THR A 121 0.10 1.70 -53.39
C THR A 121 1.40 2.46 -53.27
N SER A 122 2.51 1.82 -53.62
CA SER A 122 3.85 2.41 -53.51
C SER A 122 4.00 3.72 -54.30
N SER A 123 3.23 3.91 -55.39
CA SER A 123 3.22 5.18 -56.13
C SER A 123 2.57 6.37 -55.40
N ASP A 124 1.79 6.11 -54.36
CA ASP A 124 1.04 7.15 -53.63
C ASP A 124 1.80 7.66 -52.40
N TYR A 125 2.89 7.00 -51.98
CA TYR A 125 3.73 7.44 -50.85
C TYR A 125 5.22 7.34 -51.19
N VAL A 126 6.03 8.15 -50.50
CA VAL A 126 7.48 8.23 -50.69
C VAL A 126 8.23 7.81 -49.43
N SER A 127 7.58 7.81 -48.27
CA SER A 127 8.17 7.37 -47.02
C SER A 127 7.16 6.80 -46.04
N VAL A 128 7.65 6.01 -45.08
CA VAL A 128 6.86 5.46 -43.98
C VAL A 128 7.50 5.82 -42.65
N THR A 129 6.70 6.32 -41.71
CA THR A 129 7.15 6.72 -40.36
C THR A 129 6.56 5.81 -39.30
N PHE A 130 7.43 5.33 -38.41
CA PHE A 130 7.11 4.48 -37.27
C PHE A 130 7.43 5.22 -35.97
N GLU A 131 6.43 5.37 -35.11
CA GLU A 131 6.63 5.93 -33.77
C GLU A 131 7.28 4.90 -32.83
N PRO A 132 8.16 5.32 -31.92
CA PRO A 132 8.74 4.43 -30.93
C PRO A 132 7.70 4.02 -29.88
N PRO A 133 7.85 2.85 -29.24
CA PRO A 133 7.11 2.54 -28.02
C PRO A 133 7.51 3.51 -26.90
N ALA A 134 6.58 3.73 -25.96
CA ALA A 134 6.81 4.59 -24.81
C ALA A 134 6.76 3.80 -23.50
N LEU A 135 7.22 4.41 -22.41
CA LEU A 135 6.90 3.96 -21.06
C LEU A 135 5.67 4.72 -20.59
N ALA A 136 4.68 4.01 -20.06
CA ALA A 136 3.51 4.61 -19.44
C ALA A 136 3.91 5.42 -18.21
N ASP A 137 3.14 6.46 -17.91
CA ASP A 137 3.25 7.18 -16.65
C ASP A 137 2.94 6.25 -15.47
N CYS A 138 3.66 6.48 -14.37
CA CYS A 138 3.40 5.76 -13.12
C CYS A 138 2.33 6.45 -12.30
N SER A 139 1.60 5.66 -11.52
CA SER A 139 0.65 6.13 -10.53
C SER A 139 1.06 5.67 -9.14
N PRO A 140 0.77 6.44 -8.08
CA PRO A 140 0.93 5.96 -6.71
C PRO A 140 0.07 4.72 -6.49
N VAL A 141 0.62 3.70 -5.81
CA VAL A 141 -0.15 2.51 -5.39
C VAL A 141 -1.27 2.91 -4.43
N ALA A 142 -0.96 3.85 -3.53
CA ALA A 142 -1.94 4.54 -2.68
C ALA A 142 -1.83 6.05 -2.95
N PRO A 143 -2.91 6.73 -3.40
CA PRO A 143 -2.89 8.18 -3.62
C PRO A 143 -2.49 8.97 -2.37
N VAL A 144 -2.90 8.48 -1.20
CA VAL A 144 -2.48 8.98 0.11
C VAL A 144 -2.02 7.78 0.94
N PRO A 145 -0.72 7.68 1.28
CA PRO A 145 -0.22 6.63 2.15
C PRO A 145 -0.87 6.67 3.53
N ALA A 146 -0.93 5.53 4.21
CA ALA A 146 -1.40 5.49 5.60
C ALA A 146 -0.33 6.05 6.55
N PRO A 147 -0.72 6.62 7.70
CA PRO A 147 0.21 6.87 8.80
C PRO A 147 0.90 5.57 9.22
N SER A 148 2.17 5.66 9.58
CA SER A 148 2.92 4.51 10.06
C SER A 148 2.50 4.11 11.47
N ARG A 149 2.40 2.80 11.68
CA ARG A 149 1.98 2.17 12.93
C ARG A 149 2.91 1.05 13.37
N LYS A 150 4.15 1.04 12.86
CA LYS A 150 5.14 -0.03 13.10
C LYS A 150 5.43 -0.28 14.58
N ASN A 151 5.31 0.76 15.42
CA ASN A 151 5.53 0.67 16.86
C ASN A 151 4.23 0.57 17.66
N LEU A 152 3.08 0.45 17.00
CA LEU A 152 1.77 0.38 17.65
C LEU A 152 1.19 -1.02 17.47
N SER A 153 0.54 -1.51 18.50
CA SER A 153 -0.32 -2.69 18.43
C SER A 153 -1.77 -2.26 18.36
N PHE A 154 -2.52 -2.87 17.46
CA PHE A 154 -3.97 -2.72 17.45
C PHE A 154 -4.56 -3.51 18.61
N VAL A 155 -5.46 -2.87 19.35
CA VAL A 155 -6.17 -3.49 20.46
C VAL A 155 -7.68 -3.36 20.27
N ARG A 156 -8.41 -4.41 20.66
CA ARG A 156 -9.87 -4.43 20.60
C ARG A 156 -10.43 -5.20 21.78
N ALA A 157 -11.44 -4.64 22.44
CA ALA A 157 -12.24 -5.31 23.46
C ALA A 157 -13.70 -5.43 23.02
N CYS A 158 -14.23 -6.64 23.12
CA CYS A 158 -15.61 -6.97 22.83
C CYS A 158 -16.29 -7.56 24.07
N LEU A 159 -17.57 -7.27 24.27
CA LEU A 159 -18.41 -8.13 25.10
C LEU A 159 -18.64 -9.47 24.38
N PRO A 160 -18.68 -10.60 25.12
CA PRO A 160 -19.00 -11.89 24.53
C PRO A 160 -20.42 -11.85 23.95
N GLY A 161 -20.60 -12.44 22.76
CA GLY A 161 -21.92 -12.68 22.18
C GLY A 161 -22.59 -13.93 22.75
N ALA A 162 -23.70 -14.35 22.13
CA ALA A 162 -24.37 -15.61 22.48
C ALA A 162 -23.57 -16.86 22.07
N SER A 163 -22.58 -16.70 21.20
CA SER A 163 -21.67 -17.76 20.78
C SER A 163 -20.63 -18.08 21.87
N GLU A 164 -20.53 -19.34 22.25
CA GLU A 164 -19.46 -19.83 23.14
C GLU A 164 -18.09 -19.92 22.45
N ILE A 165 -18.02 -19.63 21.14
CA ILE A 165 -16.79 -19.72 20.36
C ILE A 165 -15.96 -18.45 20.56
N ILE A 166 -14.85 -18.58 21.28
CA ILE A 166 -13.84 -17.52 21.37
C ILE A 166 -13.08 -17.48 20.03
N PRO A 167 -13.05 -16.34 19.32
CA PRO A 167 -12.30 -16.22 18.09
C PRO A 167 -10.81 -16.50 18.34
N THR A 168 -10.16 -17.16 17.38
CA THR A 168 -8.71 -17.38 17.42
C THR A 168 -7.98 -16.04 17.62
N LEU A 169 -6.98 -16.01 18.50
CA LEU A 169 -6.19 -14.83 18.93
C LEU A 169 -6.86 -13.88 19.93
N PHE A 170 -8.13 -14.09 20.30
CA PHE A 170 -8.74 -13.37 21.41
C PHE A 170 -8.46 -14.09 22.74
N ARG A 171 -8.27 -13.29 23.80
CA ARG A 171 -8.11 -13.76 25.17
C ARG A 171 -9.35 -13.44 25.99
N VAL A 172 -9.62 -14.32 26.96
CA VAL A 172 -10.68 -14.15 27.95
C VAL A 172 -10.13 -13.30 29.09
N CYS A 173 -10.59 -12.06 29.19
CA CYS A 173 -10.20 -11.12 30.24
C CYS A 173 -11.44 -10.55 30.93
N TYR A 174 -11.24 -9.79 31.99
CA TYR A 174 -12.31 -9.13 32.73
C TYR A 174 -11.99 -7.64 32.88
N LEU A 175 -13.01 -6.79 32.84
CA LEU A 175 -12.89 -5.43 33.36
C LEU A 175 -12.59 -5.50 34.87
N PRO A 176 -11.80 -4.55 35.42
CA PRO A 176 -11.51 -4.52 36.85
C PRO A 176 -12.79 -4.37 37.67
N GLN A 177 -12.67 -4.70 38.94
CA GLN A 177 -13.66 -4.35 39.96
C GLN A 177 -13.84 -2.83 40.04
N ASP A 178 -14.91 -2.36 40.67
CA ASP A 178 -15.19 -0.93 40.78
C ASP A 178 -14.15 -0.18 41.63
N ASN A 179 -13.39 -0.90 42.48
CA ASN A 179 -12.22 -0.38 43.22
C ASN A 179 -10.92 -0.38 42.40
N GLY A 180 -10.94 -0.86 41.15
CA GLY A 180 -9.79 -0.95 40.23
C GLY A 180 -8.97 -2.25 40.34
N GLU A 181 -9.28 -3.14 41.28
CA GLU A 181 -8.55 -4.40 41.50
C GLU A 181 -9.02 -5.52 40.56
N CYS A 182 -8.18 -6.55 40.41
CA CYS A 182 -8.51 -7.73 39.62
C CYS A 182 -9.21 -8.81 40.42
N TRP A 183 -9.87 -9.72 39.70
CA TRP A 183 -10.63 -10.84 40.27
C TRP A 183 -9.73 -12.00 40.65
N ARG A 184 -10.21 -12.88 41.55
CA ARG A 184 -9.52 -14.13 41.90
C ARG A 184 -9.15 -14.93 40.64
N GLY A 185 -7.90 -15.40 40.56
CA GLY A 185 -7.41 -16.16 39.41
C GLY A 185 -7.28 -15.37 38.10
N ARG A 186 -7.33 -14.03 38.13
CA ARG A 186 -7.10 -13.11 36.99
C ARG A 186 -6.20 -11.95 37.39
N GLN A 187 -5.10 -12.25 38.07
CA GLN A 187 -4.26 -11.27 38.75
C GLN A 187 -3.39 -10.41 37.81
N ALA A 188 -3.27 -10.77 36.53
CA ALA A 188 -2.48 -9.99 35.58
C ALA A 188 -3.28 -8.74 35.19
N ARG A 189 -3.02 -7.64 35.91
CA ARG A 189 -3.54 -6.31 35.62
C ARG A 189 -2.71 -5.67 34.51
N LEU A 190 -3.35 -5.41 33.38
CA LEU A 190 -2.75 -4.71 32.26
C LEU A 190 -3.35 -3.31 32.20
N GLU A 191 -2.50 -2.31 32.34
CA GLU A 191 -2.85 -0.90 32.20
C GLU A 191 -2.09 -0.33 31.00
N PHE A 192 -2.81 0.20 30.02
CA PHE A 192 -2.18 0.77 28.84
C PHE A 192 -3.03 1.89 28.23
N PRO A 193 -2.41 2.92 27.67
CA PRO A 193 -3.12 3.96 26.96
C PRO A 193 -3.70 3.43 25.64
N VAL A 194 -4.93 3.81 25.31
CA VAL A 194 -5.49 3.58 23.97
C VAL A 194 -5.41 4.89 23.20
N TYR A 195 -4.86 4.85 21.99
CA TYR A 195 -4.72 5.97 21.07
C TYR A 195 -5.73 5.85 19.93
N THR A 196 -6.41 6.96 19.64
CA THR A 196 -7.14 7.15 18.40
C THR A 196 -6.20 7.81 17.39
N ASP A 197 -5.99 7.16 16.25
CA ASP A 197 -5.13 7.68 15.19
C ASP A 197 -5.96 8.49 14.18
N THR A 198 -5.89 9.82 14.30
CA THR A 198 -6.58 10.76 13.40
C THR A 198 -5.65 11.32 12.33
N ARG A 199 -4.41 10.84 12.27
CA ARG A 199 -3.39 11.38 11.36
C ARG A 199 -3.76 11.08 9.92
N THR A 200 -3.43 12.01 9.05
CA THR A 200 -3.57 11.90 7.60
C THR A 200 -2.30 12.35 6.93
N CYS A 201 -1.83 11.58 5.95
CA CYS A 201 -0.62 11.88 5.21
C CYS A 201 -0.87 12.85 4.05
N THR A 202 0.20 13.48 3.57
CA THR A 202 0.18 14.21 2.31
C THR A 202 -0.01 13.24 1.13
N PRO A 203 -0.67 13.68 0.04
CA PRO A 203 -0.77 12.86 -1.17
C PRO A 203 0.60 12.53 -1.75
N CYS A 204 0.71 11.34 -2.31
CA CYS A 204 1.90 10.95 -3.05
C CYS A 204 1.82 11.32 -4.54
N SER A 205 2.97 11.61 -5.14
CA SER A 205 3.16 11.68 -6.59
C SER A 205 4.37 10.84 -7.04
N CYS A 206 4.27 10.27 -8.23
CA CYS A 206 5.33 9.48 -8.86
C CYS A 206 6.07 10.31 -9.89
N GLY A 207 7.39 10.16 -9.94
CA GLY A 207 8.24 10.81 -10.93
C GLY A 207 8.17 10.13 -12.29
N ALA A 208 8.87 10.73 -13.26
CA ALA A 208 8.95 10.20 -14.62
C ALA A 208 9.58 8.78 -14.66
N PRO A 209 9.13 7.93 -15.59
CA PRO A 209 9.60 6.55 -15.71
C PRO A 209 11.06 6.47 -16.16
N ARG A 210 11.79 5.46 -15.66
CA ARG A 210 13.21 5.22 -15.98
C ARG A 210 13.52 3.73 -16.13
N GLY A 211 14.59 3.44 -16.87
CA GLY A 211 15.22 2.11 -16.91
C GLY A 211 14.48 1.00 -17.67
N GLY A 212 13.25 1.23 -18.14
CA GLY A 212 12.49 0.26 -18.93
C GLY A 212 13.03 0.12 -20.36
N LYS A 213 12.85 -1.09 -20.92
CA LYS A 213 13.27 -1.42 -22.29
C LYS A 213 12.09 -1.99 -23.05
N CYS A 214 11.59 -1.19 -23.97
CA CYS A 214 10.45 -1.52 -24.79
C CYS A 214 10.92 -1.51 -26.23
N THR A 215 10.89 -2.67 -26.88
CA THR A 215 11.23 -2.80 -28.31
C THR A 215 10.11 -3.54 -29.01
N VAL A 216 9.57 -2.93 -30.06
CA VAL A 216 8.57 -3.56 -30.93
C VAL A 216 9.16 -3.82 -32.30
N GLN A 217 8.72 -4.90 -32.92
CA GLN A 217 8.82 -5.08 -34.35
C GLN A 217 7.45 -4.83 -34.97
N THR A 218 7.34 -3.77 -35.76
CA THR A 218 6.13 -3.43 -36.51
C THR A 218 6.32 -3.83 -37.96
N ALA A 219 5.38 -4.62 -38.48
CA ALA A 219 5.37 -5.14 -39.84
C ALA A 219 4.15 -4.60 -40.58
N LEU A 220 4.32 -4.38 -41.88
CA LEU A 220 3.30 -3.94 -42.82
C LEU A 220 3.01 -5.05 -43.82
N TYR A 221 1.76 -5.11 -44.28
CA TYR A 221 1.24 -6.17 -45.11
C TYR A 221 0.41 -5.60 -46.26
N SER A 222 0.42 -6.28 -47.40
CA SER A 222 -0.37 -5.91 -48.59
C SER A 222 -1.82 -6.38 -48.53
N ASP A 223 -2.16 -7.26 -47.59
CA ASP A 223 -3.51 -7.77 -47.36
C ASP A 223 -4.04 -7.36 -45.97
N GLU A 224 -5.36 -7.40 -45.83
CA GLU A 224 -6.05 -7.04 -44.58
C GLU A 224 -5.89 -8.08 -43.46
N ASP A 225 -5.50 -9.32 -43.79
CA ASP A 225 -5.37 -10.45 -42.87
C ASP A 225 -3.93 -10.62 -42.32
N CYS A 226 -3.00 -9.73 -42.72
CA CYS A 226 -1.58 -9.75 -42.37
C CYS A 226 -0.87 -11.07 -42.73
N VAL A 227 -1.07 -11.54 -43.96
CA VAL A 227 -0.43 -12.74 -44.52
C VAL A 227 0.83 -12.37 -45.32
N ASP A 228 0.71 -11.44 -46.26
CA ASP A 228 1.73 -11.06 -47.23
C ASP A 228 2.50 -9.82 -46.74
N LYS A 229 3.58 -10.06 -46.01
CA LYS A 229 4.42 -9.01 -45.42
C LYS A 229 5.22 -8.26 -46.49
N VAL A 230 5.08 -6.93 -46.52
CA VAL A 230 5.84 -6.04 -47.43
C VAL A 230 7.04 -5.38 -46.75
N GLY A 231 7.00 -5.18 -45.43
CA GLY A 231 8.11 -4.56 -44.71
C GLY A 231 8.03 -4.73 -43.19
N SER A 232 9.14 -4.48 -42.49
CA SER A 232 9.13 -4.42 -41.03
C SER A 232 10.28 -3.61 -40.46
N VAL A 233 10.03 -2.91 -39.37
CA VAL A 233 11.02 -2.14 -38.61
C VAL A 233 10.98 -2.56 -37.15
N ALA A 234 12.17 -2.71 -36.54
CA ALA A 234 12.31 -2.84 -35.10
C ALA A 234 12.67 -1.46 -34.52
N ILE A 235 11.95 -1.02 -33.50
CA ILE A 235 12.12 0.29 -32.87
C ILE A 235 12.00 0.17 -31.34
N SER A 236 12.91 0.83 -30.63
CA SER A 236 12.98 0.86 -29.18
C SER A 236 12.48 2.19 -28.60
N ASN A 237 12.16 2.21 -27.31
CA ASN A 237 11.75 3.43 -26.61
C ASN A 237 12.86 4.47 -26.42
N ALA A 238 14.11 4.14 -26.76
CA ALA A 238 15.21 5.08 -26.77
C ALA A 238 15.45 5.72 -28.16
N ASP A 239 14.76 5.22 -29.19
CA ASP A 239 14.89 5.73 -30.55
C ASP A 239 14.00 6.96 -30.78
N TYR A 240 14.40 7.78 -31.75
CA TYR A 240 13.50 8.75 -32.37
C TYR A 240 12.57 8.04 -33.36
N PRO A 241 11.45 8.68 -33.78
CA PRO A 241 10.63 8.14 -34.85
C PRO A 241 11.47 7.76 -36.06
N ILE A 242 11.34 6.51 -36.51
CA ILE A 242 12.07 6.00 -37.67
C ILE A 242 11.28 6.35 -38.92
N CYS A 243 11.91 7.03 -39.85
CA CYS A 243 11.36 7.28 -41.17
C CYS A 243 12.15 6.48 -42.21
N THR A 244 11.50 5.56 -42.89
CA THR A 244 12.08 4.78 -43.99
C THR A 244 11.65 5.37 -45.33
N PRO A 245 12.48 5.26 -46.38
CA PRO A 245 12.02 5.45 -47.76
C PRO A 245 10.84 4.52 -48.11
N GLU A 246 10.29 4.71 -49.31
CA GLU A 246 9.25 3.85 -49.89
C GLU A 246 9.57 2.37 -49.67
N ILE A 247 8.57 1.64 -49.16
CA ILE A 247 8.57 0.19 -49.06
C ILE A 247 7.88 -0.30 -50.32
N ASP A 248 8.54 -1.15 -51.11
CA ASP A 248 7.95 -1.67 -52.34
C ASP A 248 6.67 -2.45 -52.02
N GLY A 249 5.57 -2.13 -52.73
CA GLY A 249 4.30 -2.84 -52.64
C GLY A 249 3.14 -2.01 -52.10
N GLU A 250 2.04 -2.71 -51.84
CA GLU A 250 0.82 -2.13 -51.26
C GLU A 250 0.87 -2.26 -49.73
N ILE A 251 0.44 -1.22 -49.02
CA ILE A 251 0.28 -1.25 -47.56
C ILE A 251 -1.21 -1.21 -47.27
N ALA A 252 -1.74 -2.31 -46.74
CA ALA A 252 -3.14 -2.49 -46.36
C ALA A 252 -3.34 -2.71 -44.86
N ALA A 253 -2.39 -3.35 -44.18
CA ALA A 253 -2.49 -3.65 -42.76
C ALA A 253 -1.16 -3.52 -42.02
N MET A 254 -1.24 -3.47 -40.69
CA MET A 254 -0.09 -3.55 -39.80
C MET A 254 -0.28 -4.59 -38.70
N ARG A 255 0.86 -5.10 -38.22
CA ARG A 255 0.95 -5.93 -37.02
C ARG A 255 2.17 -5.51 -36.23
N SER A 256 2.10 -5.53 -34.91
CA SER A 256 3.24 -5.19 -34.07
C SER A 256 3.42 -6.24 -32.98
N VAL A 257 4.66 -6.66 -32.75
CA VAL A 257 5.00 -7.70 -31.77
C VAL A 257 6.11 -7.18 -30.87
N TRP A 258 6.00 -7.42 -29.56
CA TRP A 258 7.07 -7.07 -28.63
C TRP A 258 8.26 -8.01 -28.85
N THR A 259 9.42 -7.43 -29.12
CA THR A 259 10.70 -8.15 -29.07
C THR A 259 11.36 -7.98 -27.71
N GLN A 260 11.05 -6.90 -27.00
CA GLN A 260 11.38 -6.70 -25.58
C GLN A 260 10.25 -5.92 -24.89
N ASN A 261 9.81 -6.41 -23.73
CA ASN A 261 8.75 -5.80 -22.93
C ASN A 261 9.16 -5.81 -21.45
N GLU A 262 10.12 -4.97 -21.12
CA GLU A 262 10.62 -4.79 -19.75
C GLU A 262 10.12 -3.46 -19.21
N ALA A 263 9.20 -3.53 -18.23
CA ALA A 263 8.67 -2.35 -17.58
C ALA A 263 9.80 -1.55 -16.89
N GLY A 264 9.65 -0.23 -16.91
CA GLY A 264 10.49 0.67 -16.14
C GLY A 264 10.05 0.79 -14.69
N THR A 265 10.79 1.60 -13.95
CA THR A 265 10.46 1.96 -12.57
C THR A 265 10.26 3.46 -12.44
N CYS A 266 9.50 3.85 -11.41
CA CYS A 266 9.33 5.23 -11.02
C CYS A 266 9.72 5.40 -9.56
N ALA A 267 10.46 6.47 -9.30
CA ALA A 267 10.71 6.92 -7.93
C ALA A 267 9.58 7.83 -7.48
N PRO A 268 9.19 7.82 -6.20
CA PRO A 268 8.37 8.87 -5.62
C PRO A 268 9.01 10.24 -5.85
N SER A 269 8.20 11.25 -6.13
CA SER A 269 8.69 12.62 -6.31
C SER A 269 8.85 13.35 -4.99
N THR A 270 8.10 12.94 -3.96
CA THR A 270 8.13 13.52 -2.61
C THR A 270 7.91 12.44 -1.58
N ASP A 271 8.64 12.51 -0.47
CA ASP A 271 8.37 11.68 0.69
C ASP A 271 7.07 12.15 1.37
N PRO A 272 6.14 11.23 1.67
CA PRO A 272 4.90 11.59 2.35
C PRO A 272 5.19 12.01 3.79
N THR A 273 4.51 13.07 4.23
CA THR A 273 4.60 13.60 5.59
C THR A 273 3.21 13.67 6.21
N ILE A 274 3.14 13.76 7.53
CA ILE A 274 1.86 13.97 8.20
C ILE A 274 1.35 15.37 7.86
N ALA A 275 0.21 15.43 7.18
CA ALA A 275 -0.41 16.68 6.77
C ALA A 275 -1.26 17.28 7.90
N SER A 276 -1.95 16.42 8.65
CA SER A 276 -2.83 16.82 9.74
C SER A 276 -3.16 15.65 10.68
N GLY A 277 -3.84 15.96 11.78
CA GLY A 277 -4.22 15.00 12.81
C GLY A 277 -3.08 14.70 13.77
N LYS A 278 -3.35 13.82 14.73
CA LYS A 278 -2.40 13.38 15.76
C LYS A 278 -2.83 12.04 16.34
N LEU A 279 -1.93 11.40 17.08
CA LEU A 279 -2.30 10.30 17.97
C LEU A 279 -2.92 10.90 19.23
N GLU A 280 -4.23 10.72 19.38
CA GLU A 280 -4.97 11.21 20.54
C GLU A 280 -5.03 10.14 21.61
N ARG A 281 -4.36 10.40 22.73
CA ARG A 281 -4.43 9.52 23.90
C ARG A 281 -5.83 9.60 24.51
N SER A 282 -6.51 8.46 24.55
CA SER A 282 -7.77 8.26 25.25
C SER A 282 -7.52 7.89 26.71
N GLU A 283 -8.57 7.55 27.44
CA GLU A 283 -8.44 7.02 28.80
C GLU A 283 -7.61 5.72 28.80
N THR A 284 -6.84 5.53 29.88
CA THR A 284 -6.08 4.29 30.10
C THR A 284 -7.04 3.12 30.25
N ALA A 285 -6.91 2.13 29.37
CA ALA A 285 -7.63 0.89 29.52
C ALA A 285 -6.98 0.05 30.62
N VAL A 286 -7.82 -0.53 31.46
CA VAL A 286 -7.42 -1.46 32.53
C VAL A 286 -8.16 -2.76 32.30
N ILE A 287 -7.45 -3.87 32.18
CA ILE A 287 -8.02 -5.21 32.03
C ILE A 287 -7.30 -6.23 32.92
N CYS A 288 -8.02 -7.27 33.32
CA CYS A 288 -7.55 -8.35 34.16
C CYS A 288 -7.56 -9.66 33.39
N CYS A 289 -6.40 -10.19 33.06
CA CYS A 289 -6.23 -11.39 32.24
C CYS A 289 -5.48 -12.50 33.01
N ASP A 290 -5.29 -13.65 32.37
CA ASP A 290 -4.31 -14.63 32.82
C ASP A 290 -2.88 -14.09 32.60
N PRO A 291 -1.89 -14.45 33.46
CA PRO A 291 -0.49 -14.11 33.25
C PRO A 291 0.04 -14.63 31.91
N TRP A 292 0.97 -13.87 31.32
CA TRP A 292 1.63 -14.20 30.04
C TRP A 292 2.62 -15.34 30.17
#